data_AF-A0A833EQV2-F1
#
_entry.id   AF-A0A833EQV2-F1
#
_cell.length_a   1.000
_cell.length_b   1.000
_cell.length_c   1.000
_cell.angle_alpha   90.00
_cell.angle_beta   90.00
_cell.angle_gamma   90.00
#
_symmetry.space_group_name_H-M   'P 1'
#
loop_
_entity.id
_entity.type
_entity.pdbx_description
1 polymer ?
#
loop_
_entity_poly.entity_id
_entity_poly.type
_entity_poly.pdbx_seq_one_letter_code
_entity_poly.pdbx_strand_id
1 'polypeptide(L)' 'SDSSADSNSTKLSGIVWRGNEALAIIGDKILRQGEETSVLQIVKIYKDKVIARRGKDLLTLHLGQDNNEQQQTNTTSH' A
#
# COMPACT_ATOMS: atom_id res chain seq x y z
N SER A 1 -22.12 -0.93 -14.87
CA SER A 1 -22.23 -1.64 -13.59
C SER A 1 -21.27 -1.01 -12.64
N ASP A 2 -21.81 -0.26 -11.69
CA ASP A 2 -21.11 0.45 -10.63
C ASP A 2 -20.74 -0.52 -9.49
N SER A 3 -19.84 -0.11 -8.61
CA SER A 3 -19.48 -0.77 -7.33
C SER A 3 -18.38 -1.85 -7.38
N SER A 4 -17.13 -1.42 -7.23
CA SER A 4 -16.16 -1.98 -6.27
C SER A 4 -14.98 -1.00 -6.18
N ALA A 5 -15.22 0.17 -5.60
CA ALA A 5 -14.13 0.93 -5.02
C ALA A 5 -13.69 0.15 -3.78
N ASP A 6 -12.81 -0.83 -3.97
CA ASP A 6 -12.12 -1.50 -2.88
C ASP A 6 -11.29 -0.44 -2.14
N SER A 7 -11.90 0.24 -1.17
CA SER A 7 -11.26 1.12 -0.18
C SER A 7 -10.27 0.38 0.74
N ASN A 8 -9.84 -0.82 0.33
CA ASN A 8 -8.89 -1.68 1.02
C ASN A 8 -7.68 -2.04 0.13
N SER A 9 -7.51 -1.35 -1.00
CA SER A 9 -6.29 -1.51 -1.80
C SER A 9 -5.09 -1.02 -0.99
N THR A 10 -4.19 -1.95 -0.64
CA THR A 10 -2.93 -1.65 0.07
C THR A 10 -1.81 -1.31 -0.91
N LYS A 11 -2.17 -0.77 -2.07
CA LYS A 11 -1.22 -0.38 -3.10
C LYS A 11 -0.65 0.99 -2.77
N LEU A 12 0.67 1.11 -2.80
CA LEU A 12 1.35 2.40 -2.71
C LEU A 12 1.27 3.10 -4.07
N SER A 13 0.43 4.13 -4.15
CA SER A 13 0.17 4.89 -5.37
C SER A 13 1.12 6.07 -5.54
N GLY A 14 1.70 6.59 -4.45
CA GLY A 14 2.53 7.79 -4.50
C GLY A 14 3.26 8.07 -3.21
N ILE A 15 4.36 8.82 -3.31
CA ILE A 15 5.08 9.39 -2.17
C ILE A 15 5.33 10.87 -2.46
N VAL A 16 4.92 11.74 -1.54
CA VAL A 16 5.08 13.20 -1.65
C VAL A 16 6.01 13.69 -0.56
N TRP A 17 7.01 14.47 -0.94
CA TRP A 17 7.93 15.13 -0.01
C TRP A 17 7.58 16.61 0.07
N ARG A 18 7.34 17.11 1.28
CA ARG A 18 7.13 18.53 1.57
C ARG A 18 8.15 18.98 2.63
N GLY A 19 9.28 19.50 2.17
CA GLY A 19 10.41 19.81 3.05
C GLY A 19 10.92 18.53 3.73
N ASN A 20 10.88 18.50 5.06
CA ASN A 20 11.28 17.32 5.86
C ASN A 20 10.12 16.36 6.16
N GLU A 21 8.91 16.65 5.72
CA GLU A 21 7.76 15.76 5.87
C GLU A 21 7.59 14.87 4.65
N ALA A 22 7.33 13.59 4.89
CA ALA A 22 6.99 12.61 3.86
C ALA A 22 5.54 12.13 4.04
N LEU A 23 4.82 12.05 2.92
CA LEU A 23 3.44 11.59 2.83
C LEU A 23 3.37 10.41 1.88
N ALA A 24 2.70 9.34 2.29
CA ALA A 24 2.44 8.17 1.47
C ALA A 24 0.98 8.16 1.02
N ILE A 25 0.73 7.86 -0.26
CA ILE A 25 -0.60 7.68 -0.82
C ILE A 25 -0.82 6.17 -0.96
N ILE A 26 -1.63 5.58 -0.09
CA ILE A 26 -1.91 4.13 -0.06
C ILE A 26 -3.41 3.94 -0.28
N GLY A 27 -3.77 3.28 -1.39
CA GLY A 27 -5.15 3.24 -1.85
C GLY A 27 -5.70 4.65 -2.07
N ASP A 28 -6.77 4.99 -1.37
CA ASP A 28 -7.43 6.30 -1.34
C ASP A 28 -6.97 7.20 -0.18
N LYS A 29 -6.04 6.72 0.67
CA LYS A 29 -5.61 7.41 1.89
C LYS A 29 -4.26 8.08 1.72
N ILE A 30 -4.11 9.24 2.36
CA ILE A 30 -2.83 9.95 2.48
C ILE A 30 -2.40 9.83 3.95
N LEU A 31 -1.27 9.17 4.19
CA LEU A 31 -0.80 8.84 5.54
C LEU A 31 0.63 9.35 5.77
N ARG A 32 0.90 9.81 7.00
CA ARG A 32 2.22 10.25 7.45
C ARG A 32 2.98 9.12 8.12
N GLN A 33 4.30 9.28 8.26
CA GLN A 33 5.08 8.40 9.10
C GLN A 33 4.59 8.46 10.57
N GLY A 34 4.39 7.29 11.18
CA GLY A 34 3.84 7.14 12.52
C GLY A 34 2.32 7.12 12.59
N GLU A 35 1.62 7.42 11.49
CA GLU A 35 0.17 7.42 11.45
C GLU A 35 -0.39 6.00 11.43
N GLU A 36 -1.48 5.79 12.17
CA GLU A 36 -2.16 4.50 12.30
C GLU A 36 -3.60 4.63 11.85
N THR A 37 -4.03 3.65 11.06
CA THR A 37 -5.41 3.43 10.63
C THR A 37 -5.92 2.14 11.26
N SER A 38 -7.21 1.86 11.10
CA SER A 38 -7.83 0.62 11.61
C SER A 38 -7.17 -0.69 11.12
N VAL A 39 -6.39 -0.62 10.02
CA VAL A 39 -5.79 -1.80 9.37
C VAL A 39 -4.29 -1.72 9.18
N LEU A 40 -3.69 -0.53 9.33
CA LEU A 40 -2.32 -0.29 8.90
C LEU A 40 -1.68 0.87 9.67
N GLN A 41 -0.46 0.66 10.14
CA GLN A 41 0.41 1.68 10.73
C GLN A 41 1.60 1.97 9.82
N ILE A 42 1.86 3.23 9.52
CA ILE A 42 3.05 3.62 8.73
C ILE A 42 4.26 3.69 9.66
N VAL A 43 5.20 2.78 9.47
CA VAL A 43 6.42 2.73 10.26
C VAL A 43 7.45 3.70 9.72
N LYS A 44 7.66 3.70 8.40
CA LYS A 44 8.69 4.54 7.76
C LYS A 44 8.40 4.78 6.29
N ILE A 45 8.63 6.01 5.83
CA ILE A 45 8.48 6.41 4.43
C ILE A 45 9.87 6.66 3.84
N TYR A 46 10.19 5.98 2.74
CA TYR A 46 11.39 6.18 1.93
C TYR A 46 11.02 6.82 0.60
N LYS A 47 12.01 7.14 -0.24
CA LYS A 47 11.75 7.79 -1.53
C LYS A 47 11.02 6.90 -2.54
N ASP A 48 11.23 5.59 -2.43
CA ASP A 48 10.82 4.56 -3.38
C ASP A 48 9.91 3.49 -2.75
N LYS A 49 9.76 3.50 -1.42
CA LYS A 49 8.98 2.49 -0.69
C LYS A 49 8.43 3.01 0.63
N VAL A 50 7.45 2.31 1.15
CA VAL A 50 6.86 2.55 2.47
C VAL A 50 6.87 1.25 3.27
N ILE A 51 7.38 1.32 4.48
CA ILE A 51 7.29 0.22 5.45
C ILE A 51 6.06 0.49 6.31
N ALA A 52 5.13 -0.46 6.29
CA ALA A 52 3.91 -0.44 7.06
C ALA A 52 3.78 -1.69 7.92
N ARG A 53 2.96 -1.62 8.96
CA ARG A 53 2.61 -2.75 9.81
C ARG A 53 1.11 -3.00 9.73
N ARG A 54 0.72 -4.25 9.50
CA ARG A 54 -0.67 -4.73 9.58
C ARG A 54 -0.74 -5.75 10.70
N GLY A 55 -1.26 -5.36 11.86
CA GLY A 55 -1.24 -6.22 13.04
C GLY A 55 0.19 -6.61 13.43
N LYS A 56 0.53 -7.90 13.30
CA LYS A 56 1.88 -8.42 13.58
C LYS A 56 2.80 -8.44 12.36
N ASP A 57 2.26 -8.26 11.16
CA ASP A 57 3.00 -8.41 9.92
C ASP A 57 3.59 -7.07 9.48
N LEU A 58 4.84 -7.11 9.01
CA LEU A 58 5.52 -5.97 8.41
C LEU A 58 5.42 -6.07 6.88
N LEU A 59 4.80 -5.08 6.25
CA LEU A 59 4.67 -4.98 4.80
C LEU A 59 5.63 -3.92 4.27
N THR A 60 6.29 -4.24 3.15
CA THR A 60 7.04 -3.26 2.37
C THR A 60 6.27 -3.02 1.08
N LEU A 61 5.81 -1.79 0.88
CA LEU A 61 5.10 -1.36 -0.31
C LEU A 61 6.07 -0.59 -1.19
N HIS A 62 6.26 -1.03 -2.43
CA HIS A 62 7.16 -0.39 -3.39
C HIS A 62 6.38 0.52 -4.33
N LEU A 63 6.92 1.70 -4.61
CA LEU A 63 6.31 2.64 -5.54
C LEU A 63 6.44 2.09 -6.97
N GLY A 64 5.32 1.91 -7.66
CA GLY A 64 5.30 1.41 -9.04
C GLY A 64 5.43 -0.11 -9.18
N GLN A 65 5.51 -0.86 -8.07
CA GLN A 65 5.21 -2.29 -8.11
C GLN A 65 3.75 -2.50 -7.73
N ASP A 66 2.97 -2.96 -8.70
CA ASP A 66 1.80 -3.77 -8.37
C ASP A 66 2.32 -5.00 -7.62
N ASN A 67 1.90 -5.19 -6.37
CA ASN A 67 2.04 -6.47 -5.66
C ASN A 67 1.15 -7.49 -6.39
N ASN A 68 1.59 -7.89 -7.58
CA ASN A 68 0.95 -8.90 -8.41
C ASN A 68 1.66 -10.22 -8.10
N GLU A 69 1.50 -10.70 -6.87
CA GLU A 69 1.87 -12.06 -6.51
C GLU A 69 0.58 -12.85 -6.22
N GLN A 70 0.31 -13.76 -7.16
CA GLN A 70 -0.59 -14.92 -7.08
C GLN A 70 -2.09 -14.69 -7.36
N GLN A 71 -2.42 -14.51 -8.64
CA GLN A 71 -3.49 -15.31 -9.24
C GLN A 71 -2.85 -16.28 -10.25
N GLN A 72 -2.33 -17.41 -9.77
CA GLN A 72 -2.13 -18.58 -10.62
C GLN A 72 -3.52 -19.11 -10.97
N THR A 73 -4.01 -18.77 -12.15
CA THR A 73 -5.15 -19.45 -12.76
C THR A 73 -4.68 -20.83 -13.22
N ASN A 74 -4.84 -21.84 -12.38
CA ASN A 74 -4.86 -23.22 -12.83
C ASN A 74 -6.13 -23.43 -13.67
N THR A 75 -6.02 -23.21 -14.98
CA THR A 75 -6.94 -23.74 -15.98
C THR A 75 -6.13 -24.46 -17.04
N THR A 76 -5.89 -25.74 -16.83
CA THR A 76 -5.61 -26.67 -17.94
C THR A 76 -6.82 -27.57 -18.03
N SER A 77 -7.68 -27.25 -19.00
CA SER A 77 -8.70 -28.15 -19.51
C SER A 77 -8.02 -29.25 -20.31
N HIS A 78 -8.34 -30.51 -20.03
CA HIS A 78 -8.36 -31.60 -21.01
C HIS A 78 -9.28 -32.71 -20.54
#